data_AF-G4Z7V9-F1
#
_entry.id   AF-G4Z7V9-F1
#
_cell.length_a   1.000
_cell.length_b   1.000
_cell.length_c   1.000
_cell.angle_alpha   90.00
_cell.angle_beta   90.00
_cell.angle_gamma   90.00
#
_symmetry.space_group_name_H-M   'P 1'
#
loop_
_entity.id
_entity.type
_entity.pdbx_description
1 polymer ?
#
loop_
_entity_poly.entity_id
_entity_poly.type
_entity_poly.pdbx_seq_one_letter_code
_entity_poly.pdbx_strand_id
1 'polypeptide(L)'
;MQRTLAEFGLTAADFGTHSARKGAATYVSSCSTSGPSAAAICLRAGWTLPGVQDKYVRFEAAGDMVVGRYVAGLPFDSPKFAALPPFF
;
A
#
# COMPACT_ATOMS: atom_id res chain seq x y z
N MET A 1 -2.18 -14.50 15.81
CA MET A 1 -0.96 -15.32 15.93
C MET A 1 0.18 -14.53 15.31
N GLN A 2 1.02 -13.87 16.11
CA GLN A 2 2.13 -13.05 15.61
C GLN A 2 3.41 -13.88 15.72
N ARG A 3 3.92 -14.38 14.59
CA ARG A 3 5.20 -15.09 14.52
C ARG A 3 6.35 -14.10 14.67
N THR A 4 7.37 -14.48 15.40
CA THR A 4 8.55 -13.65 15.63
C THR A 4 9.51 -13.70 14.43
N LEU A 5 10.32 -12.66 14.21
CA LEU A 5 11.30 -12.62 13.10
C LEU A 5 12.31 -13.78 13.19
N ALA A 6 12.65 -14.21 14.40
CA ALA A 6 13.57 -15.30 14.67
C ALA A 6 13.07 -16.65 14.11
N GLU A 7 11.77 -16.89 14.06
CA GLU A 7 11.19 -18.12 13.48
C GLU A 7 11.47 -18.24 11.97
N PHE A 8 11.74 -17.11 11.31
CA PHE A 8 12.10 -17.05 9.89
C PHE A 8 13.61 -16.92 9.67
N GLY A 9 14.43 -17.00 10.72
CA GLY A 9 15.88 -16.78 10.63
C GLY A 9 16.26 -15.34 10.28
N LEU A 10 15.37 -14.37 10.57
CA LEU A 10 15.57 -12.96 10.25
C LEU A 10 15.83 -12.15 11.52
N THR A 11 16.62 -11.09 11.35
CA THR A 11 16.94 -10.09 12.37
C THR A 11 16.42 -8.72 11.95
N ALA A 12 16.37 -7.75 12.88
CA ALA A 12 15.97 -6.39 12.55
C ALA A 12 16.91 -5.73 11.51
N ALA A 13 18.18 -6.14 11.45
CA ALA A 13 19.17 -5.62 10.51
C ALA A 13 18.90 -6.03 9.05
N ASP A 14 18.12 -7.10 8.83
CA ASP A 14 17.74 -7.56 7.49
C ASP A 14 16.66 -6.67 6.84
N PHE A 15 16.07 -5.77 7.61
CA PHE A 15 15.03 -4.85 7.16
C PHE A 15 15.58 -3.43 7.02
N GLY A 16 15.41 -2.87 5.83
CA GLY A 16 15.70 -1.47 5.54
C GLY A 16 14.46 -0.77 5.01
N THR A 17 14.49 0.57 5.02
CA THR A 17 13.40 1.40 4.48
C THR A 17 13.08 1.06 3.03
N HIS A 18 14.10 0.72 2.24
CA HIS A 18 13.93 0.33 0.85
C HIS A 18 13.26 -1.05 0.68
N SER A 19 13.63 -2.05 1.49
CA SER A 19 13.01 -3.37 1.45
C SER A 19 11.58 -3.34 1.99
N ALA A 20 11.33 -2.55 3.05
CA ALA A 20 9.98 -2.30 3.55
C ALA A 20 9.06 -1.70 2.48
N ARG A 21 9.53 -0.68 1.75
CA ARG A 21 8.76 -0.06 0.66
C ARG A 21 8.47 -1.03 -0.49
N LYS A 22 9.46 -1.83 -0.90
CA LYS A 22 9.28 -2.86 -1.94
C LYS A 22 8.33 -3.97 -1.48
N GLY A 23 8.51 -4.47 -0.27
CA GLY A 23 7.66 -5.51 0.32
C GLY A 23 6.22 -5.03 0.46
N ALA A 24 6.00 -3.79 0.87
CA ALA A 24 4.68 -3.17 0.92
C ALA A 24 4.00 -3.14 -0.46
N ALA A 25 4.72 -2.72 -1.51
CA ALA A 25 4.19 -2.74 -2.87
C ALA A 25 3.81 -4.16 -3.33
N THR A 26 4.67 -5.14 -3.09
CA THR A 26 4.38 -6.56 -3.40
C THR A 26 3.16 -7.06 -2.64
N TYR A 27 3.10 -6.82 -1.33
CA TYR A 27 1.99 -7.23 -0.48
C TYR A 27 0.66 -6.69 -1.02
N VAL A 28 0.59 -5.38 -1.27
CA VAL A 28 -0.64 -4.72 -1.77
C VAL A 28 -1.02 -5.22 -3.16
N SER A 29 -0.05 -5.52 -4.02
CA SER A 29 -0.33 -6.04 -5.36
C SER A 29 -0.91 -7.46 -5.37
N SER A 30 -0.76 -8.21 -4.28
CA SER A 30 -1.15 -9.63 -4.19
C SER A 30 -2.17 -9.93 -3.09
N CYS A 31 -2.62 -8.94 -2.32
CA CYS A 31 -3.48 -9.16 -1.16
C CYS A 31 -4.97 -9.37 -1.50
N SER A 32 -5.41 -9.07 -2.72
CA SER A 32 -6.82 -9.18 -3.15
C SER A 32 -6.92 -9.50 -4.65
N THR A 33 -7.98 -10.21 -5.05
CA THR A 33 -8.33 -10.43 -6.47
C THR A 33 -8.84 -9.16 -7.16
N SER A 34 -9.27 -8.17 -6.40
CA SER A 34 -9.66 -6.83 -6.85
C SER A 34 -8.83 -5.75 -6.13
N GLY A 35 -7.51 -5.98 -6.05
CA GLY A 35 -6.57 -5.06 -5.42
C GLY A 35 -6.51 -3.68 -6.09
N PRO A 36 -5.90 -2.69 -5.41
CA PRO A 36 -5.73 -1.34 -5.97
C PRO A 36 -4.91 -1.36 -7.25
N SER A 37 -5.13 -0.35 -8.12
CA SER A 37 -4.43 -0.27 -9.40
C SER A 37 -2.92 -0.20 -9.22
N ALA A 38 -2.17 -0.79 -10.16
CA ALA A 38 -0.71 -0.71 -10.17
C ALA A 38 -0.21 0.75 -10.15
N ALA A 39 -0.96 1.66 -10.78
CA ALA A 39 -0.65 3.08 -10.75
C ALA A 39 -0.74 3.67 -9.34
N ALA A 40 -1.80 3.37 -8.58
CA ALA A 40 -1.95 3.85 -7.21
C ALA A 40 -0.82 3.31 -6.30
N ILE A 41 -0.43 2.05 -6.49
CA ILE A 41 0.70 1.45 -5.76
C ILE A 41 2.02 2.16 -6.09
N CYS A 42 2.31 2.38 -7.37
CA CYS A 42 3.53 3.06 -7.81
C CYS A 42 3.58 4.51 -7.30
N LEU A 43 2.47 5.24 -7.41
CA LEU A 43 2.37 6.62 -6.93
C LEU A 43 2.58 6.70 -5.41
N ARG A 44 1.95 5.80 -4.62
CA ARG A 44 2.18 5.71 -3.17
C ARG A 44 3.63 5.36 -2.83
N ALA A 45 4.25 4.47 -3.60
CA ALA A 45 5.64 4.07 -3.45
C ALA A 45 6.64 5.15 -3.92
N GLY A 46 6.16 6.24 -4.52
CA GLY A 46 7.01 7.28 -5.10
C GLY A 46 7.83 6.77 -6.29
N TRP A 47 7.25 5.88 -7.10
CA TRP A 47 7.86 5.35 -8.32
C TRP A 47 7.32 6.08 -9.54
N THR A 48 8.21 6.35 -10.49
CA THR A 48 7.85 6.88 -11.81
C THR A 48 7.03 5.84 -12.57
N LEU A 49 5.93 6.27 -13.19
CA LEU A 49 5.19 5.40 -14.09
C LEU A 49 5.88 5.36 -15.46
N PRO A 50 5.89 4.22 -16.16
CA PRO A 50 6.55 4.14 -17.46
C PRO A 50 5.76 4.87 -18.55
N GLY A 51 6.47 5.67 -19.37
CA GLY A 51 5.96 6.26 -20.60
C GLY A 51 4.80 7.24 -20.40
N VAL A 52 3.72 7.05 -21.14
CA VAL A 52 2.57 7.99 -21.15
C VAL A 52 1.78 7.99 -19.85
N GLN A 53 1.89 6.93 -19.03
CA GLN A 53 1.14 6.81 -17.79
C GLN A 53 1.54 7.89 -16.79
N ASP A 54 2.82 8.25 -16.73
CA ASP A 54 3.33 9.29 -15.83
C ASP A 54 2.71 10.66 -16.11
N LYS A 55 2.36 10.92 -17.38
CA LYS A 55 1.76 12.17 -17.82
C LYS A 55 0.26 12.25 -17.50
N TYR A 56 -0.45 11.16 -17.70
CA TYR A 56 -1.92 11.15 -17.71
C TYR A 56 -2.55 10.54 -16.45
N VAL A 57 -1.84 9.67 -15.74
CA VAL A 57 -2.34 9.02 -14.54
C VAL A 57 -1.92 9.85 -13.33
N ARG A 58 -2.92 10.47 -12.69
CA ARG A 58 -2.71 11.37 -11.55
C ARG A 58 -3.03 10.66 -10.24
N PHE A 59 -2.60 11.29 -9.15
CA PHE A 59 -2.90 10.84 -7.80
C PHE A 59 -4.39 10.99 -7.51
N GLU A 60 -5.10 9.87 -7.49
CA GLU A 60 -6.50 9.80 -7.08
C GLU A 60 -6.57 9.55 -5.56
N ALA A 61 -7.26 10.43 -4.84
CA ALA A 61 -7.36 10.35 -3.38
C ALA A 61 -7.91 8.99 -2.90
N ALA A 62 -8.91 8.45 -3.61
CA ALA A 62 -9.48 7.15 -3.31
C ALA A 62 -8.44 6.01 -3.44
N GLY A 63 -7.58 6.06 -4.47
CA GLY A 63 -6.53 5.07 -4.69
C GLY A 63 -5.49 5.07 -3.58
N ASP A 64 -5.03 6.26 -3.17
CA ASP A 64 -4.05 6.40 -2.09
C ASP A 64 -4.57 5.91 -0.74
N MET A 65 -5.80 6.27 -0.41
CA MET A 65 -6.40 5.88 0.86
C MET A 65 -6.59 4.36 0.95
N VAL A 66 -6.96 3.71 -0.16
CA VAL A 66 -7.07 2.24 -0.23
C VAL A 66 -5.70 1.60 -0.07
N VAL A 67 -4.69 2.00 -0.86
CA VAL A 67 -3.32 1.47 -0.76
C VAL A 67 -2.75 1.66 0.64
N GLY A 68 -2.91 2.85 1.23
CA GLY A 68 -2.43 3.17 2.58
C GLY A 68 -3.01 2.24 3.65
N ARG A 69 -4.29 1.86 3.54
CA ARG A 69 -4.92 0.91 4.47
C ARG A 69 -4.37 -0.50 4.34
N TYR A 70 -4.18 -0.98 3.11
CA TYR A 70 -3.56 -2.28 2.89
C TYR A 70 -2.17 -2.32 3.54
N VAL A 71 -1.32 -1.33 3.29
CA VAL A 71 0.03 -1.27 3.89
C VAL A 71 -0.02 -1.16 5.42
N ALA A 72 -0.99 -0.45 5.98
CA ALA A 72 -1.18 -0.32 7.42
C ALA A 72 -1.87 -1.53 8.07
N GLY A 73 -2.30 -2.54 7.30
CA GLY A 73 -3.05 -3.69 7.81
C GLY A 73 -4.43 -3.32 8.38
N LEU A 74 -5.01 -2.20 7.92
CA LEU A 74 -6.33 -1.72 8.37
C LEU A 74 -7.45 -2.35 7.54
N PRO A 75 -8.66 -2.53 8.10
CA PRO A 75 -9.83 -2.98 7.34
C PRO A 75 -10.12 -2.04 6.16
N PHE A 76 -10.22 -2.61 4.95
CA PHE A 76 -10.45 -1.88 3.70
C PHE A 76 -11.91 -1.96 3.21
N ASP A 77 -12.68 -2.93 3.73
CA ASP A 77 -14.06 -3.23 3.38
C ASP A 77 -15.09 -2.57 4.30
N SER A 78 -14.64 -1.85 5.33
CA SER A 78 -15.54 -1.20 6.27
C SER A 78 -16.22 0.03 5.64
N PRO A 79 -17.56 0.13 5.64
CA PRO A 79 -18.28 1.29 5.10
C PRO A 79 -18.00 2.58 5.89
N LYS A 80 -17.52 2.45 7.14
CA LYS A 80 -17.09 3.58 7.99
C LYS A 80 -15.88 4.33 7.42
N PHE A 81 -15.21 3.78 6.41
CA PHE A 81 -14.08 4.41 5.75
C PHE A 81 -14.48 5.53 4.79
N ALA A 82 -15.59 5.37 4.06
CA ALA A 82 -16.10 6.40 3.16
C ALA A 82 -16.76 7.56 3.92
N ALA A 83 -17.05 7.35 5.21
CA ALA A 83 -17.61 8.38 6.08
C ALA A 83 -16.51 9.40 6.45
N LEU A 84 -16.60 10.60 5.86
CA LEU A 84 -15.85 11.75 6.33
C LEU A 84 -16.27 12.07 7.77
N PRO A 85 -15.34 12.53 8.64
CA PRO A 85 -15.73 13.06 9.94
C PRO A 85 -16.66 14.27 9.75
N PRO A 86 -17.50 14.61 10.74
CA PRO A 86 -18.28 15.84 10.70
C PRO A 86 -17.32 17.03 10.55
N PHE A 87 -17.50 17.81 9.49
CA PHE A 87 -16.85 19.11 9.37
C PHE A 87 -17.74 20.13 10.11
N PHE A 88 -17.19 20.78 11.12
CA PHE A 88 -17.81 21.93 11.81
C PHE A 88 -17.11 23.21 11.40
#